data_AF-G0X8B0-F1
#
_entry.id   AF-G0X8B0-F1
#
_cell.length_a   1.000
_cell.length_b   1.000
_cell.length_c   1.000
_cell.angle_alpha   90.00
_cell.angle_beta   90.00
_cell.angle_gamma   90.00
#
_symmetry.space_group_name_H-M   'P 1'
#
loop_
_entity.id
_entity.type
_entity.pdbx_description
1 polymer ?
#
loop_
_entity_poly.entity_id
_entity_poly.type
_entity_poly.pdbx_seq_one_letter_code
_entity_poly.pdbx_strand_id
1 'polypeptide(L)'
;WLILLGVLLTHLVLTLASITPAVYETDEYIRLQPELSIHTSKLTTRTILAYITPWNPHGMSMVDQFAEKLDLVSPVWYTVLVSRDSVSSGRDNATYVLSGGPPSKKEESWLKDKQKPGSRLKFVPRFYLD
;
A
#
# COMPACT_ATOMS: atom_id res chain seq x y z
N TRP A 1 -15.79 -13.81 -57.05
CA TRP A 1 -15.00 -12.81 -56.30
C TRP A 1 -15.79 -12.21 -55.13
N LEU A 2 -16.99 -11.66 -55.35
CA LEU A 2 -17.87 -11.13 -54.28
C LEU A 2 -18.25 -12.15 -53.19
N ILE A 3 -18.51 -13.42 -53.57
CA ILE A 3 -18.86 -14.49 -52.62
C ILE A 3 -17.68 -14.85 -51.71
N LEU A 4 -16.46 -14.90 -52.28
CA LEU A 4 -15.22 -15.17 -51.54
C LEU A 4 -14.89 -14.05 -50.54
N LEU A 5 -15.13 -12.79 -50.95
CA LEU A 5 -15.00 -11.63 -50.08
C LEU A 5 -16.01 -11.66 -48.93
N GLY A 6 -17.26 -12.05 -49.22
CA GLY A 6 -18.31 -12.21 -48.22
C GLY A 6 -17.98 -13.28 -47.17
N VAL A 7 -17.48 -14.44 -47.60
CA VAL A 7 -17.06 -15.52 -46.70
C VAL A 7 -15.89 -15.10 -45.82
N LEU A 8 -14.89 -14.41 -46.38
CA LEU A 8 -13.76 -13.87 -45.63
C LEU A 8 -14.20 -12.85 -44.57
N LEU A 9 -15.13 -11.96 -44.94
CA LEU A 9 -15.68 -10.95 -44.04
C LEU A 9 -16.48 -11.61 -42.89
N THR A 10 -17.28 -12.64 -43.20
CA THR A 10 -18.01 -13.38 -42.16
C THR A 10 -17.08 -14.12 -41.21
N HIS A 11 -16.00 -14.73 -41.72
CA HIS A 11 -15.00 -15.37 -40.86
C HIS A 11 -14.27 -14.36 -39.97
N LEU A 12 -13.94 -13.18 -40.50
CA LEU A 12 -13.30 -12.11 -39.74
C LEU A 12 -14.21 -11.57 -38.63
N VAL A 13 -15.50 -11.36 -38.91
CA VAL A 13 -16.49 -10.93 -37.91
C VAL A 13 -16.70 -11.99 -36.84
N LEU A 14 -16.75 -13.28 -37.22
CA LEU A 14 -16.91 -14.38 -36.28
C LEU A 14 -15.68 -14.56 -35.38
N THR A 15 -14.47 -14.41 -35.92
CA THR A 15 -13.24 -14.49 -35.12
C THR A 15 -13.10 -13.31 -34.16
N LEU A 16 -13.42 -12.09 -34.59
CA LEU A 16 -13.44 -10.90 -33.72
C LEU A 16 -14.50 -11.00 -32.61
N ALA A 17 -15.68 -11.55 -32.91
CA ALA A 17 -16.73 -11.76 -31.92
C ALA A 17 -16.42 -12.89 -30.90
N SER A 18 -15.52 -13.81 -31.26
CA SER A 18 -15.03 -14.88 -30.38
C SER A 18 -13.91 -14.43 -29.45
N ILE A 19 -13.38 -13.21 -29.60
CA ILE A 19 -12.37 -12.67 -28.69
C ILE A 19 -13.09 -12.22 -27.41
N THR A 20 -13.21 -13.13 -26.45
CA THR A 20 -13.56 -12.73 -25.08
C THR A 20 -12.37 -11.98 -24.49
N PRO A 21 -12.55 -10.78 -23.90
CA PRO A 21 -11.48 -10.12 -23.19
C PRO A 21 -11.01 -11.07 -22.08
N ALA A 22 -9.73 -11.45 -22.12
CA ALA A 22 -9.14 -12.22 -21.03
C ALA A 22 -9.14 -11.34 -19.78
N VAL A 23 -9.97 -11.71 -18.81
CA VAL A 23 -9.97 -11.08 -17.48
C VAL A 23 -8.87 -11.77 -16.70
N TYR A 24 -7.74 -11.10 -16.57
CA TYR A 24 -6.64 -11.56 -15.74
C TYR A 24 -6.89 -11.15 -14.30
N GLU A 25 -6.65 -12.08 -13.38
CA GLU A 25 -6.46 -11.75 -11.97
C GLU A 25 -5.26 -10.79 -11.84
N THR A 26 -5.32 -9.89 -10.86
CA THR A 26 -4.37 -8.76 -10.80
C THR A 26 -2.93 -9.23 -10.56
N ASP A 27 -2.76 -10.31 -9.82
CA ASP A 27 -1.49 -10.98 -9.58
C ASP A 27 -0.90 -11.60 -10.87
N GLU A 28 -1.74 -12.22 -11.71
CA GLU A 28 -1.33 -12.74 -13.01
C GLU A 28 -0.91 -11.61 -13.95
N TYR A 29 -1.68 -10.51 -13.96
CA TYR A 29 -1.34 -9.31 -14.73
C TYR A 29 0.01 -8.70 -14.32
N ILE A 30 0.28 -8.61 -13.01
CA ILE A 30 1.55 -8.11 -12.47
C ILE A 30 2.71 -9.05 -12.84
N ARG A 31 2.49 -10.37 -12.81
CA ARG A 31 3.53 -11.36 -13.16
C ARG A 31 3.93 -11.31 -14.62
N LEU A 32 2.99 -10.99 -15.50
CA LEU A 32 3.21 -10.90 -16.94
C LEU A 32 3.91 -9.62 -17.38
N GLN A 33 4.01 -8.60 -16.51
CA GLN A 33 4.62 -7.31 -16.82
C GLN A 33 5.78 -6.95 -15.87
N PRO A 34 6.92 -7.67 -15.95
CA PRO A 34 8.07 -7.42 -15.09
C PRO A 34 8.62 -5.99 -15.21
N GLU A 35 8.43 -5.33 -16.35
CA GLU A 35 8.75 -3.92 -16.59
C GLU A 35 8.04 -2.92 -15.65
N LEU A 36 6.86 -3.25 -15.09
CA LEU A 36 6.20 -2.38 -14.11
C LEU A 36 6.98 -2.27 -12.79
N SER A 37 7.82 -3.26 -12.48
CA SER A 37 8.70 -3.23 -11.29
C SER A 37 9.83 -2.20 -11.41
N ILE A 38 10.10 -1.69 -12.61
CA ILE A 38 11.20 -0.76 -12.91
C ILE A 38 10.82 0.69 -12.57
N HIS A 39 9.53 1.02 -12.50
CA HIS A 39 9.05 2.40 -12.29
C HIS A 39 8.78 2.73 -10.82
N THR A 40 9.84 3.16 -10.13
CA THR A 40 9.82 3.66 -8.75
C THR A 40 9.42 5.14 -8.65
N SER A 41 9.39 5.86 -9.77
CA SER A 41 9.02 7.27 -9.82
C SER A 41 7.51 7.48 -9.65
N LYS A 42 7.14 8.66 -9.16
CA LYS A 42 5.75 9.07 -9.00
C LYS A 42 5.19 9.56 -10.34
N LEU A 43 4.18 8.85 -10.86
CA LEU A 43 3.49 9.22 -12.11
C LEU A 43 2.20 10.03 -11.90
N THR A 44 1.77 10.19 -10.64
CA THR A 44 0.53 10.88 -10.29
C THR A 44 0.81 12.10 -9.42
N THR A 45 -0.04 13.11 -9.54
CA THR A 45 -0.02 14.29 -8.66
C THR A 45 -0.70 14.05 -7.32
N ARG A 46 -1.43 12.94 -7.17
CA ARG A 46 -2.15 12.59 -5.93
C ARG A 46 -1.20 12.27 -4.79
N THR A 47 -1.66 12.51 -3.56
CA THR A 47 -0.95 12.06 -2.36
C THR A 47 -1.03 10.55 -2.23
N ILE A 48 0.11 9.89 -2.01
CA ILE A 48 0.21 8.44 -1.82
C ILE A 48 0.61 8.15 -0.38
N LEU A 49 -0.23 7.37 0.30
CA LEU A 49 -0.03 6.86 1.66
C LEU A 49 0.20 5.35 1.61
N ALA A 50 1.30 4.89 2.22
CA ALA A 50 1.57 3.47 2.42
C ALA A 50 1.37 3.08 3.89
N TYR A 51 0.59 2.03 4.15
CA TYR A 51 0.55 1.38 5.45
C TYR A 51 1.65 0.32 5.54
N ILE A 52 2.36 0.29 6.67
CA ILE A 52 3.29 -0.79 7.00
C ILE A 52 2.91 -1.40 8.35
N THR A 53 3.03 -2.72 8.46
CA THR A 53 2.59 -3.46 9.64
C THR A 53 3.75 -4.27 10.24
N PRO A 54 3.76 -4.51 11.57
CA PRO A 54 4.79 -5.33 12.21
C PRO A 54 4.85 -6.78 11.71
N TRP A 55 3.70 -7.35 11.35
CA TRP A 55 3.59 -8.75 10.92
C TRP A 55 3.93 -8.97 9.44
N ASN A 56 4.24 -7.91 8.69
CA ASN A 56 4.76 -8.03 7.33
C ASN A 56 6.23 -7.56 7.28
N PRO A 57 7.20 -8.48 7.21
CA PRO A 57 8.63 -8.13 7.29
C PRO A 57 9.12 -7.31 6.08
N HIS A 58 8.36 -7.28 4.98
CA HIS A 58 8.72 -6.55 3.77
C HIS A 58 8.31 -5.07 3.79
N GLY A 59 7.57 -4.62 4.80
CA GLY A 59 7.05 -3.23 4.82
C GLY A 59 8.14 -2.17 4.69
N MET A 60 9.24 -2.31 5.44
CA MET A 60 10.38 -1.37 5.37
C MET A 60 11.07 -1.40 4.00
N SER A 61 11.37 -2.59 3.47
CA SER A 61 12.06 -2.72 2.18
C SER A 61 11.23 -2.14 1.04
N MET A 62 9.90 -2.29 1.10
CA MET A 62 8.99 -1.69 0.12
C MET A 62 8.99 -0.16 0.20
N VAL A 63 8.99 0.40 1.42
CA VAL A 63 9.11 1.86 1.59
C VAL A 63 10.43 2.37 1.03
N ASP A 64 11.52 1.64 1.25
CA ASP A 64 12.84 2.00 0.71
C ASP A 64 12.87 1.96 -0.81
N GLN A 65 12.37 0.87 -1.40
CA GLN A 65 12.34 0.67 -2.85
C GLN A 65 11.47 1.71 -3.58
N PHE A 66 10.33 2.08 -2.99
CA PHE A 66 9.35 2.98 -3.62
C PHE A 66 9.33 4.37 -2.97
N ALA A 67 10.41 4.76 -2.30
CA ALA A 67 10.49 6.02 -1.56
C ALA A 67 10.18 7.26 -2.41
N GLU A 68 10.46 7.23 -3.72
CA GLU A 68 10.17 8.31 -4.67
C GLU A 68 8.70 8.41 -5.09
N LYS A 69 7.93 7.33 -4.95
CA LYS A 69 6.50 7.29 -5.25
C LYS A 69 5.66 7.75 -4.06
N LEU A 70 6.11 7.47 -2.84
CA LEU A 70 5.35 7.71 -1.62
C LEU A 70 5.47 9.15 -1.15
N ASP A 71 4.42 9.69 -0.52
CA ASP A 71 4.49 10.96 0.21
C ASP A 71 4.41 10.73 1.71
N LEU A 72 3.57 9.77 2.11
CA LEU A 72 3.27 9.44 3.49
C LEU A 72 3.49 7.94 3.74
N VAL A 73 4.00 7.61 4.93
CA VAL A 73 4.04 6.24 5.47
C VAL A 73 3.34 6.22 6.81
N SER A 74 2.40 5.29 6.99
CA SER A 74 1.70 5.07 8.25
C SER A 74 2.06 3.72 8.85
N PRO A 75 3.02 3.69 9.78
CA PRO A 75 3.28 2.50 10.56
C PRO A 75 2.11 2.18 11.50
N VAL A 76 1.67 0.92 11.47
CA VAL A 76 0.56 0.41 12.27
C VAL A 76 1.08 -0.17 13.57
N TRP A 77 1.61 0.71 14.43
CA TRP A 77 2.41 0.32 15.60
C TRP A 77 1.82 0.77 16.94
N TYR A 78 0.81 1.65 16.93
CA TYR A 78 0.33 2.31 18.12
C TYR A 78 -1.14 2.02 18.40
N THR A 79 -1.44 1.86 19.69
CA THR A 79 -2.81 1.74 20.22
C THR A 79 -2.99 2.69 21.39
N VAL A 80 -4.08 3.43 21.40
CA VAL A 80 -4.51 4.28 22.52
C VAL A 80 -5.47 3.44 23.36
N LEU A 81 -5.14 3.29 24.65
CA LEU A 81 -5.88 2.50 25.62
C LEU A 81 -6.48 3.41 26.69
N VAL A 82 -7.63 3.05 27.23
CA VAL A 82 -8.12 3.65 28.48
C VAL A 82 -7.30 3.12 29.66
N SER A 83 -6.80 4.02 30.51
CA SER A 83 -6.04 3.64 31.70
C SER A 83 -6.92 2.83 32.65
N ARG A 84 -6.39 1.71 33.15
CA ARG A 84 -7.08 0.85 34.13
C ARG A 84 -7.45 1.60 35.40
N ASP A 85 -6.64 2.58 35.79
CA ASP A 85 -6.86 3.41 36.96
C ASP A 85 -8.10 4.31 36.78
N SER A 86 -8.38 4.78 35.57
CA SER A 86 -9.60 5.55 35.29
C SER A 86 -10.87 4.70 35.27
N VAL A 87 -10.77 3.43 34.86
CA VAL A 87 -11.91 2.49 34.87
C VAL A 87 -12.28 2.06 36.30
N SER A 88 -11.29 1.90 37.17
CA SER A 88 -11.46 1.40 38.54
C SER A 88 -11.79 2.47 39.58
N SER A 89 -11.49 3.74 39.31
CA SER A 89 -11.68 4.84 40.26
C SER A 89 -13.03 5.57 40.15
N GLY A 90 -13.89 5.22 39.19
CA GLY A 90 -15.22 5.82 39.03
C GLY A 90 -15.20 7.34 38.81
N ARG A 91 -14.06 7.91 38.39
CA ARG A 91 -13.92 9.34 38.09
C ARG A 91 -14.54 9.64 36.72
N ASP A 92 -15.19 10.80 36.63
CA ASP A 92 -15.75 11.33 35.37
C ASP A 92 -14.70 11.61 34.29
N ASN A 93 -13.41 11.58 34.64
CA ASN A 93 -12.30 11.89 33.72
C ASN A 93 -11.53 10.63 33.32
N ALA A 94 -11.68 10.22 32.06
CA ALA A 94 -10.88 9.15 31.46
C ALA A 94 -9.43 9.61 31.21
N THR A 95 -8.47 8.76 31.57
CA THR A 95 -7.05 8.95 31.22
C THR A 95 -6.67 7.97 30.14
N TYR A 96 -6.01 8.44 29.08
CA TYR A 96 -5.59 7.59 27.96
C TYR A 96 -4.09 7.35 27.99
N VAL A 97 -3.68 6.12 27.67
CA VAL A 97 -2.27 5.71 27.60
C VAL A 97 -1.97 5.24 26.18
N LEU A 98 -0.84 5.70 25.64
CA LEU A 98 -0.34 5.22 24.37
C LEU A 98 0.49 3.95 24.57
N SER A 99 0.11 2.88 23.89
CA SER A 99 0.79 1.58 23.88
C SER A 99 1.36 1.28 22.50
N GLY A 100 2.34 0.37 22.45
CA GLY A 100 3.03 -0.05 21.24
C GLY A 100 4.28 0.77 20.93
N GLY A 101 4.56 0.95 19.64
CA GLY A 101 5.79 1.59 19.14
C GLY A 101 6.53 0.73 18.11
N PRO A 102 7.72 1.17 17.66
CA PRO A 102 8.54 0.40 16.73
C PRO A 102 8.77 -1.03 17.28
N PRO A 103 8.50 -2.08 16.49
CA PRO A 103 8.47 -3.46 17.00
C PRO A 103 9.86 -3.99 17.38
N SER A 104 10.94 -3.44 16.81
CA SER A 104 12.31 -3.74 17.24
C SER A 104 13.23 -2.53 17.11
N LYS A 105 14.47 -2.67 17.61
CA LYS A 105 15.53 -1.66 17.47
C LYS A 105 15.89 -1.37 16.02
N LYS A 106 15.71 -2.35 15.11
CA LYS A 106 15.95 -2.18 13.69
C LYS A 106 14.96 -1.17 13.08
N GLU A 107 13.67 -1.36 13.34
CA GLU A 107 12.62 -0.44 12.88
C GLU A 107 12.77 0.94 13.53
N GLU A 108 13.14 0.98 14.82
CA GLU A 108 13.36 2.25 15.53
C GLU A 108 14.48 3.07 14.88
N SER A 109 15.64 2.45 14.62
CA SER A 109 16.77 3.10 13.96
C SER A 109 16.44 3.51 12.52
N TRP A 110 15.76 2.64 11.77
CA TRP A 110 15.33 2.95 10.41
C TRP A 110 14.38 4.14 10.36
N LEU A 111 13.39 4.21 11.27
CA LEU A 111 12.46 5.33 11.34
C LEU A 111 13.22 6.64 11.64
N LYS A 112 14.14 6.62 12.62
CA LYS A 112 14.98 7.77 12.97
C LYS A 112 15.81 8.25 11.77
N ASP A 113 16.39 7.33 11.01
CA ASP A 113 17.16 7.67 9.82
C ASP A 113 16.31 8.31 8.72
N LYS A 114 15.08 7.83 8.52
CA LYS A 114 14.16 8.34 7.50
C LYS A 114 13.49 9.66 7.88
N GLN A 115 13.47 10.02 9.16
CA GLN A 115 12.93 11.28 9.67
C GLN A 115 13.97 12.41 9.76
N LYS A 116 15.22 12.18 9.35
CA LYS A 116 16.25 13.22 9.32
C LYS A 116 15.82 14.42 8.47
N PRO A 117 16.27 15.65 8.82
CA PRO A 117 15.96 16.85 8.05
C PRO A 117 16.34 16.68 6.56
N GLY A 118 15.47 17.15 5.67
CA GLY A 118 15.63 17.00 4.21
C GLY A 118 14.95 15.75 3.62
N SER A 119 14.39 14.87 4.45
CA SER A 119 13.58 13.76 3.95
C SER A 119 12.28 14.27 3.33
N ARG A 120 11.99 13.82 2.10
CA ARG A 120 10.71 14.09 1.40
C ARG A 120 9.56 13.29 2.00
N LEU A 121 9.87 12.11 2.54
CA LEU A 121 8.90 11.14 3.02
C LEU A 121 8.45 11.49 4.44
N LYS A 122 7.14 11.64 4.66
CA LYS A 122 6.59 11.95 5.98
C LYS A 122 6.01 10.70 6.64
N PHE A 123 6.29 10.53 7.92
CA PHE A 123 5.74 9.44 8.72
C PHE A 123 4.55 9.92 9.54
N VAL A 124 3.40 9.28 9.35
CA VAL A 124 2.10 9.57 9.97
C VAL A 124 1.53 8.29 10.61
N PRO A 125 2.02 7.90 11.80
CA PRO A 125 1.65 6.64 12.42
C PRO A 125 0.14 6.49 12.60
N ARG A 126 -0.36 5.26 12.42
CA ARG A 126 -1.76 4.93 12.69
C ARG A 126 -1.91 4.70 14.19
N PHE A 127 -2.90 5.35 14.79
CA PHE A 127 -3.32 5.10 16.17
C PHE A 127 -4.64 4.33 16.14
N TYR A 128 -4.63 3.14 16.72
CA TYR A 128 -5.85 2.37 16.95
C TYR A 128 -6.46 2.80 18.29
N LEU A 129 -7.78 2.94 18.38
CA LEU A 129 -8.49 3.23 19.62
C LEU A 129 -9.13 1.92 20.09
N ASP A 130 -8.79 1.50 21.30
CA ASP A 130 -9.26 0.26 21.94
C ASP A 130 -9.90 0.57 23.30
#